data_AF-A0A2V6QI51-F1
#
_entry.id   AF-A0A2V6QI51-F1
#
_cell.length_a   1.000
_cell.length_b   1.000
_cell.length_c   1.000
_cell.angle_alpha   90.00
_cell.angle_beta   90.00
_cell.angle_gamma   90.00
#
_symmetry.space_group_name_H-M   'P 1'
#
loop_
_entity.id
_entity.type
_entity.pdbx_description
1 polymer ?
#
loop_
_entity_poly.entity_id
_entity_poly.type
_entity_poly.pdbx_seq_one_letter_code
_entity_poly.pdbx_strand_id
1 'polypeptide(L)'
;MLAVPAFAAGTKPAAEVRPRVDHHLKQVEDLAQHFESVMSQPCPHFASPDRWQAYFDGEVDRVVLLWAHVEQAWVEAKETGDDDVRRAAKAPRKRLDEARALLDKLHACAADNGAAFSQGTVWRKIEREVPRRQAQIALPQQDAGTAPRQ
;
A
#
# COMPACT_ATOMS: atom_id res chain seq x y z
N MET A 1 4.28 41.19 11.26
CA MET A 1 3.44 40.14 10.62
C MET A 1 4.37 39.02 10.22
N LEU A 2 4.29 37.87 10.88
CA LEU A 2 5.08 36.69 10.53
C LEU A 2 4.44 36.04 9.31
N ALA A 3 5.16 35.98 8.19
CA ALA A 3 4.74 35.25 7.00
C ALA A 3 4.69 33.76 7.35
N VAL A 4 3.48 33.20 7.33
CA VAL A 4 3.30 31.75 7.38
C VAL A 4 3.93 31.20 6.10
N PRO A 5 4.88 30.25 6.18
CA PRO A 5 5.43 29.66 4.97
C PRO A 5 4.28 28.95 4.26
N ALA A 6 3.95 29.42 3.07
CA ALA A 6 3.07 28.69 2.16
C ALA A 6 3.78 27.37 1.84
N PHE A 7 3.41 26.29 2.53
CA PHE A 7 3.65 24.96 2.00
C PHE A 7 3.04 24.99 0.61
N ALA A 8 3.87 24.89 -0.42
CA ALA A 8 3.44 24.99 -1.80
C ALA A 8 2.27 24.01 -2.00
N ALA A 9 1.06 24.56 -2.04
CA ALA A 9 -0.10 23.83 -2.49
C ALA A 9 0.24 23.36 -3.89
N GLY A 10 0.11 22.07 -4.15
CA GLY A 10 0.50 21.50 -5.42
C GLY A 10 -0.18 22.25 -6.57
N THR A 11 0.57 22.54 -7.62
CA THR A 11 0.15 23.45 -8.68
C THR A 11 -0.74 22.78 -9.73
N LYS A 12 -0.89 21.45 -9.71
CA LYS A 12 -1.68 20.72 -10.68
C LYS A 12 -3.17 20.75 -10.34
N PRO A 13 -4.06 20.91 -11.34
CA PRO A 13 -5.50 20.75 -11.16
C PRO A 13 -5.84 19.36 -10.61
N ALA A 14 -6.87 19.28 -9.75
CA ALA A 14 -7.33 18.02 -9.17
C ALA A 14 -7.65 16.96 -10.24
N ALA A 15 -8.22 17.38 -11.37
CA ALA A 15 -8.56 16.49 -12.50
C ALA A 15 -7.34 15.78 -13.11
N GLU A 16 -6.15 16.38 -13.04
CA GLU A 16 -4.92 15.77 -13.56
C GLU A 16 -4.29 14.78 -12.56
N VAL A 17 -4.51 14.97 -11.26
CA VAL A 17 -3.93 14.16 -10.18
C VAL A 17 -4.82 13.00 -9.78
N ARG A 18 -6.14 13.24 -9.72
CA ARG A 18 -7.13 12.29 -9.20
C ARG A 18 -7.05 10.90 -9.86
N PRO A 19 -6.88 10.73 -11.19
CA PRO A 19 -6.76 9.40 -11.79
C PRO A 19 -5.59 8.56 -11.24
N ARG A 20 -4.44 9.18 -10.95
CA ARG A 20 -3.28 8.48 -10.36
C ARG A 20 -3.57 8.09 -8.90
N VAL A 21 -4.14 9.01 -8.13
CA VAL A 21 -4.54 8.74 -6.74
C VAL A 21 -5.55 7.59 -6.70
N ASP A 22 -6.61 7.65 -7.51
CA ASP A 22 -7.66 6.64 -7.56
C ASP A 22 -7.12 5.26 -7.97
N HIS A 23 -6.13 5.20 -8.86
CA HIS A 23 -5.42 3.96 -9.19
C HIS A 23 -4.79 3.32 -7.94
N HIS A 24 -4.05 4.09 -7.14
CA HIS A 24 -3.45 3.55 -5.91
C HIS A 24 -4.51 3.17 -4.88
N LEU A 25 -5.56 3.97 -4.73
CA LEU A 25 -6.66 3.66 -3.80
C LEU A 25 -7.37 2.35 -4.16
N LYS A 26 -7.58 2.10 -5.45
CA LYS A 26 -8.13 0.82 -5.92
C LYS A 26 -7.21 -0.36 -5.55
N GLN A 27 -5.91 -0.25 -5.80
CA GLN A 27 -4.95 -1.31 -5.43
C GLN A 27 -4.90 -1.55 -3.91
N VAL A 28 -5.01 -0.48 -3.12
CA VAL A 28 -5.09 -0.59 -1.66
C VAL A 28 -6.34 -1.35 -1.23
N GLU A 29 -7.49 -1.07 -1.84
CA GLU A 29 -8.74 -1.75 -1.54
C GLU A 29 -8.70 -3.23 -1.94
N ASP A 30 -8.19 -3.55 -3.13
CA ASP A 30 -8.03 -4.94 -3.60
C ASP A 30 -7.14 -5.76 -2.63
N LEU A 31 -6.04 -5.15 -2.15
CA LEU A 31 -5.14 -5.77 -1.18
C LEU A 31 -5.78 -5.90 0.21
N ALA A 32 -6.52 -4.89 0.66
CA ALA A 32 -7.23 -4.94 1.94
C ALA A 32 -8.29 -6.06 1.95
N GLN A 33 -9.06 -6.21 0.87
CA GLN A 33 -10.03 -7.30 0.73
C GLN A 33 -9.38 -8.68 0.75
N HIS A 34 -8.22 -8.83 0.11
CA HIS A 34 -7.42 -10.06 0.22
C HIS A 34 -7.03 -10.35 1.67
N PHE A 35 -6.55 -9.34 2.41
CA PHE A 35 -6.18 -9.52 3.82
C PHE A 35 -7.37 -9.81 4.72
N GLU A 36 -8.52 -9.17 4.51
CA GLU A 36 -9.76 -9.48 5.22
C GLU A 36 -10.16 -10.95 5.00
N SER A 37 -10.06 -11.45 3.77
CA SER A 37 -10.26 -12.88 3.46
C SER A 37 -9.29 -13.77 4.24
N VAL A 38 -7.98 -13.48 4.20
CA VAL A 38 -6.98 -14.26 4.96
C VAL A 38 -7.28 -14.22 6.46
N MET A 39 -7.65 -13.05 7.00
CA MET A 39 -7.98 -12.87 8.42
C MET A 39 -9.22 -13.69 8.84
N SER A 40 -10.20 -13.86 7.96
CA SER A 40 -11.44 -14.61 8.24
C SER A 40 -11.29 -16.14 8.25
N GLN A 41 -10.23 -16.68 7.65
CA GLN A 41 -10.02 -18.13 7.51
C GLN A 41 -9.24 -18.73 8.70
N PRO A 42 -9.36 -20.04 8.98
CA PRO A 42 -8.45 -20.70 9.92
C PRO A 42 -6.99 -20.66 9.44
N CYS A 43 -6.04 -21.03 10.30
CA CYS A 43 -4.64 -21.16 9.89
C CYS A 43 -4.51 -22.13 8.71
N PRO A 44 -3.90 -21.72 7.58
CA PRO A 44 -3.66 -22.65 6.49
C PRO A 44 -2.61 -23.67 6.91
N HIS A 45 -2.85 -24.93 6.58
CA HIS A 45 -1.90 -26.02 6.80
C HIS A 45 -1.25 -26.42 5.50
N PHE A 46 0.07 -26.57 5.52
CA PHE A 46 0.86 -26.96 4.37
C PHE A 46 1.57 -28.29 4.62
N ALA A 47 1.87 -29.00 3.52
CA ALA A 47 2.55 -30.29 3.55
C ALA A 47 4.02 -30.21 3.98
N SER A 48 4.61 -29.01 4.03
CA SER A 48 5.99 -28.79 4.48
C SER A 48 6.21 -27.36 4.98
N PRO A 49 7.21 -27.13 5.85
CA PRO A 49 7.61 -25.79 6.28
C PRO A 49 7.96 -24.85 5.12
N ASP A 50 8.61 -25.36 4.06
CA ASP A 50 8.98 -24.56 2.90
C ASP A 50 7.77 -24.01 2.13
N ARG A 51 6.67 -24.77 2.06
CA ARG A 51 5.44 -24.31 1.42
C ARG A 51 4.76 -23.22 2.25
N TRP A 52 4.77 -23.37 3.57
CA TRP A 52 4.34 -22.31 4.48
C TRP A 52 5.21 -21.06 4.33
N GLN A 53 6.54 -21.22 4.25
CA GLN A 53 7.47 -20.10 4.03
C GLN A 53 7.13 -19.32 2.76
N ALA A 54 6.94 -20.02 1.64
CA ALA A 54 6.62 -19.39 0.36
C ALA A 54 5.28 -18.64 0.41
N TYR A 55 4.27 -19.21 1.08
CA TYR A 55 3.00 -18.53 1.33
C TYR A 55 3.21 -17.26 2.18
N PHE A 56 3.92 -17.40 3.30
CA PHE A 56 4.20 -16.29 4.22
C PHE A 56 4.96 -15.14 3.54
N ASP A 57 6.02 -15.44 2.78
CA ASP A 57 6.76 -14.43 2.02
C ASP A 57 5.87 -13.74 0.98
N GLY A 58 4.97 -14.46 0.33
CA GLY A 58 3.98 -13.89 -0.58
C GLY A 58 2.99 -12.94 0.12
N GLU A 59 2.60 -13.22 1.37
CA GLU A 59 1.77 -12.30 2.16
C GLU A 59 2.56 -11.07 2.64
N VAL A 60 3.82 -11.25 3.03
CA VAL A 60 4.73 -10.13 3.36
C VAL A 60 4.92 -9.22 2.14
N ASP A 61 5.12 -9.78 0.94
CA ASP A 61 5.27 -9.01 -0.29
C ASP A 61 4.00 -8.22 -0.64
N ARG A 62 2.81 -8.77 -0.37
CA ARG A 62 1.54 -8.03 -0.51
C ARG A 62 1.42 -6.89 0.51
N VAL A 63 1.88 -7.09 1.75
CA VAL A 63 1.90 -6.00 2.76
C VAL A 63 2.84 -4.87 2.33
N VAL A 64 4.02 -5.21 1.79
CA VAL A 64 4.93 -4.22 1.18
C VAL A 64 4.24 -3.46 0.05
N LEU A 65 3.49 -4.17 -0.81
CA LEU A 65 2.77 -3.55 -1.92
C LEU A 65 1.65 -2.61 -1.43
N LEU A 66 0.87 -3.04 -0.43
CA LEU A 66 -0.17 -2.20 0.19
C LEU A 66 0.43 -0.89 0.67
N TRP A 67 1.49 -0.97 1.46
CA TRP A 67 2.14 0.21 2.02
C TRP A 67 2.74 1.10 0.91
N ALA A 68 3.37 0.51 -0.10
CA ALA A 68 3.88 1.25 -1.24
C ALA A 68 2.78 2.04 -1.97
N HIS A 69 1.59 1.46 -2.20
CA HIS A 69 0.47 2.20 -2.80
C HIS A 69 -0.09 3.28 -1.88
N VAL A 70 -0.18 3.03 -0.56
CA VAL A 70 -0.62 4.05 0.42
C VAL A 70 0.30 5.27 0.40
N GLU A 71 1.63 5.06 0.43
CA GLU A 71 2.56 6.18 0.40
C GLU A 71 2.61 6.84 -0.97
N GLN A 72 2.51 6.08 -2.07
CA GLN A 72 2.47 6.67 -3.40
C GLN A 72 1.21 7.52 -3.63
N ALA A 73 0.04 7.07 -3.16
CA ALA A 73 -1.19 7.87 -3.22
C ALA A 73 -1.00 9.25 -2.56
N TRP A 74 -0.31 9.29 -1.41
CA TRP A 74 0.00 10.55 -0.73
C TRP A 74 1.04 11.40 -1.47
N VAL A 75 2.04 10.78 -2.10
CA VAL A 75 3.00 11.49 -2.96
C VAL A 75 2.29 12.18 -4.12
N GLU A 76 1.44 11.45 -4.85
CA GLU A 76 0.66 11.99 -5.96
C GLU A 76 -0.30 13.10 -5.51
N ALA A 77 -1.03 12.89 -4.40
CA ALA A 77 -2.00 13.86 -3.91
C ALA A 77 -1.39 15.19 -3.47
N LYS A 78 -0.08 15.23 -3.12
CA LYS A 78 0.62 16.49 -2.82
C LYS A 78 0.87 17.35 -4.06
N GLU A 79 0.71 16.82 -5.26
CA GLU A 79 0.84 17.59 -6.50
C GLU A 79 -0.34 18.53 -6.75
N THR A 80 -1.43 18.41 -5.99
CA THR A 80 -2.59 19.30 -6.03
C THR A 80 -2.82 20.01 -4.69
N GLY A 81 -3.43 21.19 -4.73
CA GLY A 81 -3.95 21.90 -3.55
C GLY A 81 -5.35 21.45 -3.11
N ASP A 82 -5.96 20.49 -3.81
CA ASP A 82 -7.31 19.99 -3.51
C ASP A 82 -7.33 19.13 -2.24
N ASP A 83 -8.05 19.61 -1.22
CA ASP A 83 -8.11 18.95 0.09
C ASP A 83 -8.91 17.65 0.08
N ASP A 84 -9.86 17.47 -0.85
CA ASP A 84 -10.63 16.23 -0.96
C ASP A 84 -9.76 15.11 -1.54
N VAL A 85 -8.95 15.41 -2.55
CA VAL A 85 -7.94 14.48 -3.09
C VAL A 85 -6.94 14.09 -2.00
N ARG A 86 -6.43 15.07 -1.25
CA ARG A 86 -5.48 14.81 -0.15
C ARG A 86 -6.09 14.01 1.00
N ARG A 87 -7.34 14.28 1.36
CA ARG A 87 -8.07 13.52 2.38
C ARG A 87 -8.29 12.07 1.94
N ALA A 88 -8.72 11.86 0.70
CA ALA A 88 -8.90 10.53 0.12
C ALA A 88 -7.60 9.74 0.12
N ALA A 89 -6.48 10.34 -0.30
CA ALA A 89 -5.17 9.68 -0.30
C ALA A 89 -4.63 9.34 1.10
N LYS A 90 -4.98 10.12 2.13
CA LYS A 90 -4.54 9.89 3.51
C LYS A 90 -5.36 8.80 4.22
N ALA A 91 -6.64 8.68 3.89
CA ALA A 91 -7.59 7.81 4.58
C ALA A 91 -7.15 6.33 4.71
N PRO A 92 -6.49 5.70 3.73
CA PRO A 92 -6.13 4.29 3.80
C PRO A 92 -4.94 3.98 4.72
N ARG A 93 -4.26 4.97 5.30
CA ARG A 93 -3.16 4.72 6.26
C ARG A 93 -3.57 3.87 7.46
N LYS A 94 -4.84 3.91 7.85
CA LYS A 94 -5.41 3.01 8.87
C LYS A 94 -5.28 1.52 8.51
N ARG A 95 -5.22 1.17 7.21
CA ARG A 95 -5.06 -0.21 6.73
C ARG A 95 -3.67 -0.78 7.07
N LEU A 96 -2.69 0.07 7.39
CA LEU A 96 -1.36 -0.39 7.82
C LEU A 96 -1.40 -1.06 9.20
N ASP A 97 -2.30 -0.63 10.08
CA ASP A 97 -2.52 -1.28 11.37
C ASP A 97 -3.18 -2.66 11.19
N GLU A 98 -4.11 -2.79 10.23
CA GLU A 98 -4.73 -4.06 9.85
C GLU A 98 -3.70 -5.05 9.27
N ALA A 99 -2.77 -4.56 8.44
CA ALA A 99 -1.66 -5.36 7.91
C ALA A 99 -0.72 -5.87 9.01
N ARG A 100 -0.56 -5.13 10.11
CA ARG A 100 0.20 -5.61 11.28
C ARG A 100 -0.51 -6.78 11.95
N ALA A 101 -1.82 -6.68 12.15
CA ALA A 101 -2.62 -7.78 12.72
C ALA A 101 -2.59 -9.05 11.85
N LEU A 102 -2.52 -8.90 10.52
CA LEU A 102 -2.29 -10.01 9.59
C LEU A 102 -0.97 -10.73 9.87
N LEU A 103 0.13 -9.99 10.00
CA LEU A 103 1.45 -10.57 10.27
C LEU A 103 1.49 -11.26 11.63
N ASP A 104 0.79 -10.73 12.63
CA ASP A 104 0.65 -11.36 13.94
C ASP A 104 -0.09 -12.70 13.85
N LYS A 105 -1.20 -12.75 13.11
CA LYS A 105 -1.91 -13.98 12.83
C LYS A 105 -1.04 -15.01 12.12
N LEU A 106 -0.37 -14.60 11.04
CA LEU A 106 0.49 -15.49 10.27
C LEU A 106 1.64 -16.04 11.13
N HIS A 107 2.23 -15.19 11.97
CA HIS A 107 3.23 -15.63 12.94
C HIS A 107 2.68 -16.68 13.91
N ALA A 108 1.45 -16.52 14.41
CA ALA A 108 0.82 -17.52 15.28
C ALA A 108 0.57 -18.86 14.56
N CYS A 109 0.20 -18.83 13.27
CA CYS A 109 -0.01 -20.03 12.46
C CYS A 109 1.30 -20.76 12.07
N ALA A 110 2.47 -20.15 12.28
CA ALA A 110 3.74 -20.71 11.83
C ALA A 110 4.10 -22.02 12.57
N ALA A 111 3.81 -22.11 13.86
CA ALA A 111 4.13 -23.28 14.68
C ALA A 111 3.43 -24.55 14.17
N ASP A 112 2.16 -24.43 13.81
CA ASP A 112 1.35 -25.51 13.23
C ASP A 112 1.83 -25.97 11.85
N ASN A 113 2.71 -25.18 11.23
CA ASN A 113 3.36 -25.47 9.95
C ASN A 113 4.84 -25.85 10.11
N GLY A 114 5.31 -26.07 11.34
CA GLY A 114 6.69 -26.46 11.62
C GLY A 114 7.71 -25.34 11.34
N ALA A 115 7.28 -24.08 11.40
CA ALA A 115 8.11 -22.91 11.12
C ALA A 115 8.05 -21.89 12.27
N ALA A 116 9.05 -21.01 12.33
CA ALA A 116 9.09 -19.92 13.31
C ALA A 116 9.77 -18.68 12.70
N PHE A 117 9.29 -17.49 13.07
CA PHE A 117 9.76 -16.21 12.54
C PHE A 117 10.00 -15.21 13.64
N SER A 118 10.82 -14.20 13.35
CA SER A 118 10.93 -13.02 14.20
C SER A 118 10.09 -11.89 13.60
N GLN A 119 9.02 -11.49 14.28
CA GLN A 119 8.17 -10.37 13.84
C GLN A 119 8.98 -9.09 13.60
N GLY A 120 9.93 -8.75 14.48
CA GLY A 120 10.79 -7.58 14.32
C GLY A 120 11.77 -7.67 13.13
N THR A 121 12.08 -8.88 12.66
CA THR A 121 12.88 -9.08 11.44
C THR A 121 12.02 -8.91 10.18
N VAL A 122 10.79 -9.44 10.20
CA VAL A 122 9.82 -9.28 9.12
C VAL A 122 9.47 -7.80 8.94
N TRP A 123 9.22 -7.08 10.02
CA TRP A 123 8.91 -5.65 9.96
C TRP A 123 10.04 -4.82 9.36
N ARG A 124 11.29 -5.03 9.80
CA ARG A 124 12.46 -4.37 9.19
C ARG A 124 12.63 -4.72 7.71
N LYS A 125 12.28 -5.94 7.29
CA LYS A 125 12.26 -6.32 5.86
C LYS A 125 11.23 -5.45 5.14
N ILE A 126 10.00 -5.36 5.65
CA ILE A 126 8.93 -4.55 5.05
C ILE A 126 9.36 -3.09 4.89
N GLU A 127 9.80 -2.45 5.98
CA GLU A 127 10.24 -1.04 5.96
C GLU A 127 11.33 -0.76 4.94
N ARG A 128 12.27 -1.70 4.77
CA ARG A 128 13.35 -1.59 3.77
C ARG A 128 12.85 -1.76 2.33
N GLU A 129 11.90 -2.66 2.10
CA GLU A 129 11.42 -2.97 0.75
C GLU A 129 10.40 -1.96 0.23
N VAL A 130 9.65 -1.27 1.11
CA VAL A 130 8.59 -0.32 0.72
C VAL A 130 9.10 0.77 -0.23
N PRO A 131 10.20 1.50 0.04
CA PRO A 131 10.68 2.54 -0.89
C PRO A 131 11.08 1.98 -2.26
N ARG A 132 11.72 0.80 -2.28
CA ARG A 132 12.09 0.12 -3.53
C ARG A 132 10.85 -0.24 -4.32
N ARG A 133 9.82 -0.76 -3.65
CA ARG A 133 8.59 -1.19 -4.32
C ARG A 133 7.78 -0.01 -4.82
N GLN A 134 7.71 1.07 -4.04
CA GLN A 134 7.09 2.34 -4.42
C GLN A 134 7.66 2.87 -5.73
N ALA A 135 8.99 2.87 -5.88
CA ALA A 135 9.67 3.32 -7.10
C ALA A 135 9.41 2.44 -8.35
N GLN A 136 8.85 1.23 -8.16
CA GLN A 136 8.57 0.28 -9.24
C GLN A 136 7.09 0.28 -9.64
N ILE A 137 6.22 1.00 -8.94
CA ILE A 137 4.79 1.05 -9.28
C ILE A 137 4.64 1.76 -10.63
N ALA A 138 4.08 1.05 -11.61
CA ALA A 138 3.72 1.66 -12.87
C ALA A 138 2.51 2.58 -12.67
N LEU A 139 2.63 3.83 -13.09
CA LEU A 139 1.51 4.77 -13.08
C LEU A 139 0.68 4.59 -14.37
N PRO A 140 -0.65 4.80 -14.30
CA PRO A 140 -1.45 4.88 -15.52
C PRO A 140 -0.93 6.03 -16.39
N GLN A 141 -0.73 5.78 -17.68
CA GLN A 141 -0.39 6.84 -18.63
C GLN A 141 -1.51 7.87 -18.62
N GLN A 142 -1.15 9.15 -18.46
CA GLN A 142 -2.09 10.22 -18.74
C GLN A 142 -2.26 10.26 -20.26
N ASP A 143 -3.45 9.94 -20.77
CA ASP A 143 -3.79 10.25 -22.15
C ASP A 143 -3.66 11.77 -22.31
N ALA A 144 -2.58 12.21 -22.96
CA ALA A 144 -2.41 13.59 -23.35
C ALA A 144 -3.59 13.93 -24.25
N GLY A 145 -4.47 14.82 -23.75
CA GLY A 145 -5.72 15.14 -24.39
C GLY A 145 -5.57 15.37 -25.89
N THR A 146 -6.39 14.66 -26.65
CA THR A 146 -6.64 14.92 -28.07
C THR A 146 -7.06 16.38 -28.21
N ALA A 147 -6.13 17.25 -28.58
CA ALA A 147 -6.47 18.60 -29.01
C ALA A 147 -7.25 18.50 -30.34
N PRO A 148 -8.43 19.12 -30.48
CA PRO A 148 -9.09 19.18 -31.78
C PRO A 148 -8.24 20.06 -32.72
N ARG A 149 -7.79 19.47 -33.84
CA ARG A 149 -7.30 20.26 -34.97
C ARG A 149 -8.50 21.05 -35.52
N GLN A 150 -8.42 22.37 -35.44
CA GLN A 150 -9.24 23.25 -36.29
C GLN A 150 -8.67 23.27 -37.70
#